data_AF-A0A9W6JDQ6-F1
#
_entry.id   AF-A0A9W6JDQ6-F1
#
_cell.length_a   1.000
_cell.length_b   1.000
_cell.length_c   1.000
_cell.angle_alpha   90.00
_cell.angle_beta   90.00
_cell.angle_gamma   90.00
#
_symmetry.space_group_name_H-M   'P 1'
#
loop_
_entity.id
_entity.type
_entity.pdbx_description
1 polymer ?
#
loop_
_entity_poly.entity_id
_entity_poly.type
_entity_poly.pdbx_seq_one_letter_code
_entity_poly.pdbx_strand_id
1 'polypeptide(L)'
;MGLLTSASGDRGAPTDDARAKVEAVVAAVRLRLLAELPARLDRCAGLAQAAMVGDGAAGAALRIELHSLAGAAATVGLRALGSQARALEAEAVAASETGLWPDAFLDRLGALSGLIGESPDC
;
A
#
# COMPACT_ATOMS: atom_id res chain seq x y z
N MET A 1 33.04 47.15 -31.06
CA MET A 1 32.02 47.55 -30.06
C MET A 1 30.67 47.12 -30.58
N GLY A 2 30.10 46.08 -29.97
CA GLY A 2 28.82 45.49 -30.38
C GLY A 2 28.68 44.12 -29.72
N LEU A 3 28.17 44.13 -28.49
CA LEU A 3 28.13 43.01 -27.55
C LEU A 3 27.22 41.88 -28.07
N LEU A 4 27.75 40.65 -28.02
CA LEU A 4 27.01 39.41 -28.17
C LEU A 4 26.01 39.33 -27.00
N THR A 5 24.72 39.48 -27.29
CA THR A 5 23.65 39.28 -26.31
C THR A 5 23.51 37.79 -26.04
N SER A 6 23.51 37.45 -24.76
CA SER A 6 23.52 36.11 -24.19
C SER A 6 22.36 35.25 -24.68
N ALA A 7 22.69 34.07 -25.20
CA ALA A 7 21.77 32.95 -25.23
C ALA A 7 21.65 32.40 -23.79
N SER A 8 20.57 32.74 -23.09
CA SER A 8 20.10 32.02 -21.90
C SER A 8 18.63 31.70 -22.10
N GLY A 9 18.38 30.78 -23.03
CA GLY A 9 17.11 30.08 -23.17
C GLY A 9 17.20 28.76 -22.43
N ASP A 10 16.69 28.76 -21.20
CA ASP A 10 15.69 27.81 -20.71
C ASP A 10 15.82 26.35 -21.22
N ARG A 11 16.53 25.51 -20.46
CA ARG A 11 16.54 24.04 -20.66
C ARG A 11 16.38 23.26 -19.34
N GLY A 12 15.55 23.78 -18.43
CA GLY A 12 15.09 23.03 -17.24
C GLY A 12 13.69 22.39 -17.40
N ALA A 13 12.99 22.66 -18.49
CA ALA A 13 11.52 22.74 -18.49
C ALA A 13 10.66 21.46 -18.70
N PRO A 14 11.09 20.30 -19.24
CA PRO A 14 10.15 19.17 -19.46
C PRO A 14 10.12 18.12 -18.35
N THR A 15 11.28 17.85 -17.73
CA THR A 15 11.46 16.73 -16.80
C THR A 15 11.03 17.08 -15.38
N ASP A 16 11.22 18.34 -14.98
CA ASP A 16 10.86 18.81 -13.64
C ASP A 16 9.34 18.92 -13.47
N ASP A 17 8.63 19.39 -14.50
CA ASP A 17 7.16 19.42 -14.53
C ASP A 17 6.54 18.00 -14.51
N ALA A 18 7.12 17.07 -15.29
CA ALA A 18 6.69 15.68 -15.29
C ALA A 18 6.90 15.02 -13.92
N ARG A 19 8.05 15.29 -13.29
CA ARG A 19 8.37 14.80 -11.94
C ARG A 19 7.42 15.38 -10.90
N ALA A 20 7.20 16.69 -10.90
CA ALA A 20 6.29 17.35 -9.97
C ALA A 20 4.86 16.80 -10.09
N LYS A 21 4.41 16.51 -11.33
CA LYS A 21 3.10 15.88 -11.55
C LYS A 21 3.01 14.48 -10.97
N VAL A 22 4.04 13.66 -11.13
CA VAL A 22 4.10 12.30 -10.54
C VAL A 22 4.11 12.40 -9.02
N GLU A 23 4.90 13.28 -8.43
CA GLU A 23 4.96 13.49 -6.98
C GLU A 23 3.59 13.93 -6.43
N ALA A 24 2.88 14.83 -7.11
CA ALA A 24 1.53 15.23 -6.73
C ALA A 24 0.52 14.07 -6.79
N VAL A 25 0.59 13.22 -7.82
CA VAL A 25 -0.27 12.03 -7.94
C VAL A 25 0.04 11.05 -6.82
N VAL A 26 1.32 10.75 -6.54
CA VAL A 26 1.72 9.83 -5.46
C VAL A 26 1.26 10.37 -4.11
N ALA A 27 1.40 11.68 -3.86
CA ALA A 27 0.92 12.32 -2.64
C ALA A 27 -0.61 12.19 -2.49
N ALA A 28 -1.38 12.42 -3.56
CA ALA A 28 -2.83 12.26 -3.55
C ALA A 28 -3.25 10.81 -3.29
N VAL A 29 -2.58 9.84 -3.93
CA VAL A 29 -2.82 8.41 -3.69
C VAL A 29 -2.46 8.04 -2.26
N ARG A 30 -1.37 8.59 -1.70
CA ARG A 30 -0.99 8.37 -0.31
C ARG A 30 -2.08 8.85 0.64
N LEU A 31 -2.55 10.09 0.48
CA LEU A 31 -3.61 10.65 1.33
C LEU A 31 -4.89 9.81 1.26
N ARG A 32 -5.29 9.40 0.05
CA ARG A 32 -6.45 8.55 -0.14
C ARG A 32 -6.28 7.18 0.53
N LEU A 33 -5.13 6.54 0.34
CA LEU A 33 -4.84 5.25 0.97
C LEU A 33 -4.92 5.36 2.49
N LEU A 34 -4.31 6.39 3.08
CA LEU A 34 -4.33 6.62 4.52
C LEU A 34 -5.75 6.86 5.06
N ALA A 35 -6.57 7.61 4.32
CA ALA A 35 -7.96 7.86 4.70
C ALA A 35 -8.84 6.60 4.61
N GLU A 36 -8.60 5.74 3.61
CA GLU A 36 -9.37 4.52 3.40
C GLU A 36 -8.87 3.33 4.24
N LEU A 37 -7.64 3.39 4.76
CA LEU A 37 -6.96 2.26 5.40
C LEU A 37 -7.74 1.65 6.57
N PRO A 38 -8.32 2.41 7.52
CA PRO A 38 -9.10 1.80 8.60
C PRO A 38 -10.25 0.94 8.08
N ALA A 39 -11.04 1.47 7.15
CA ALA A 39 -12.15 0.73 6.54
C ALA A 39 -11.68 -0.47 5.70
N ARG A 40 -10.49 -0.41 5.11
CA ARG A 40 -9.89 -1.56 4.42
C ARG A 40 -9.50 -2.66 5.40
N LEU A 41 -8.89 -2.31 6.53
CA LEU A 41 -8.51 -3.27 7.57
C LEU A 41 -9.74 -3.93 8.20
N ASP A 42 -10.81 -3.18 8.45
CA ASP A 42 -12.10 -3.74 8.91
C ASP A 42 -12.66 -4.74 7.91
N ARG A 43 -12.61 -4.43 6.60
CA ARG A 43 -13.02 -5.38 5.55
C ARG A 43 -12.16 -6.63 5.54
N CYS A 44 -10.84 -6.50 5.64
CA CYS A 44 -9.94 -7.65 5.73
C CYS A 44 -10.29 -8.50 6.97
N ALA A 45 -10.60 -7.89 8.11
CA ALA A 45 -10.93 -8.63 9.33
C ALA A 45 -12.23 -9.43 9.17
N GLY A 46 -13.26 -8.83 8.58
CA GLY A 46 -14.51 -9.52 8.28
C GLY A 46 -14.31 -10.68 7.28
N LEU A 47 -13.52 -10.47 6.23
CA LEU A 47 -13.19 -11.52 5.26
C LEU A 47 -12.38 -12.66 5.89
N ALA A 48 -11.43 -12.34 6.77
CA ALA A 48 -10.64 -13.33 7.49
C ALA A 48 -11.53 -14.17 8.42
N GLN A 49 -12.42 -13.54 9.19
CA GLN A 49 -13.38 -14.26 10.04
C GLN A 49 -14.28 -15.21 9.24
N ALA A 50 -14.82 -14.74 8.11
CA ALA A 50 -15.63 -15.57 7.23
C ALA A 50 -14.83 -16.75 6.64
N ALA A 51 -13.58 -16.50 6.22
CA ALA A 51 -12.71 -17.54 5.69
C ALA A 51 -12.32 -18.58 6.75
N MET A 52 -12.11 -18.15 8.01
CA MET A 52 -11.82 -19.03 9.15
C MET A 52 -12.96 -19.99 9.49
N VAL A 53 -14.21 -19.64 9.17
CA VAL A 53 -15.37 -20.53 9.33
C VAL A 53 -15.69 -21.35 8.07
N GLY A 54 -14.81 -21.32 7.07
CA GLY A 54 -14.89 -22.17 5.87
C GLY A 54 -15.44 -21.49 4.61
N ASP A 55 -15.64 -20.16 4.61
CA ASP A 55 -16.02 -19.45 3.38
C ASP A 55 -14.80 -19.25 2.46
N GLY A 56 -14.65 -20.16 1.49
CA GLY A 56 -13.59 -20.10 0.50
C GLY A 56 -13.63 -18.86 -0.41
N ALA A 57 -14.81 -18.28 -0.64
CA ALA A 57 -14.93 -17.04 -1.42
C ALA A 57 -14.40 -15.85 -0.63
N ALA A 58 -14.67 -15.81 0.68
CA ALA A 58 -14.10 -14.81 1.58
C ALA A 58 -12.57 -14.92 1.65
N GLY A 59 -12.02 -16.14 1.70
CA GLY A 59 -10.56 -16.37 1.64
C GLY A 59 -9.94 -15.84 0.35
N ALA A 60 -10.58 -16.09 -0.81
CA ALA A 60 -10.12 -15.53 -2.08
C ALA A 60 -10.17 -13.99 -2.11
N ALA A 61 -11.26 -13.40 -1.61
CA ALA A 61 -11.41 -11.95 -1.52
C ALA A 61 -10.39 -11.30 -0.57
N LEU A 62 -10.09 -11.95 0.57
CA LEU A 62 -9.07 -11.48 1.51
C LEU A 62 -7.70 -11.37 0.85
N ARG A 63 -7.29 -12.41 0.09
CA ARG A 63 -6.01 -12.41 -0.62
C ARG A 63 -5.91 -11.26 -1.61
N ILE A 64 -6.97 -11.01 -2.38
CA ILE A 64 -7.02 -9.90 -3.34
C ILE A 64 -6.90 -8.55 -2.62
N GLU A 65 -7.60 -8.37 -1.50
CA GLU A 65 -7.55 -7.13 -0.74
C GLU A 65 -6.15 -6.87 -0.15
N LEU A 66 -5.51 -7.90 0.43
CA LEU A 66 -4.14 -7.83 0.95
C LEU A 66 -3.10 -7.57 -0.15
N HIS A 67 -3.25 -8.23 -1.31
CA HIS A 67 -2.40 -7.99 -2.48
C HIS A 67 -2.48 -6.55 -2.95
N SER A 68 -3.70 -6.03 -3.07
CA SER A 68 -3.99 -4.65 -3.46
C SER A 68 -3.41 -3.66 -2.45
N LEU A 69 -3.57 -3.93 -1.15
CA LEU A 69 -3.00 -3.12 -0.08
C LEU A 69 -1.46 -3.07 -0.16
N ALA A 70 -0.82 -4.23 -0.33
CA ALA A 70 0.62 -4.33 -0.48
C ALA A 70 1.14 -3.54 -1.68
N GLY A 71 0.48 -3.66 -2.83
CA GLY A 71 0.81 -2.91 -4.04
C GLY A 71 0.68 -1.40 -3.85
N ALA A 72 -0.47 -0.96 -3.33
CA ALA A 72 -0.73 0.46 -3.08
C ALA A 72 0.29 1.05 -2.09
N ALA A 73 0.59 0.35 -0.99
CA ALA A 73 1.56 0.78 0.02
C ALA A 73 2.97 0.96 -0.57
N ALA A 74 3.41 0.03 -1.44
CA ALA A 74 4.69 0.14 -2.12
C ALA A 74 4.76 1.37 -3.05
N THR A 75 3.69 1.67 -3.79
CA THR A 75 3.62 2.84 -4.68
C THR A 75 3.79 4.16 -3.93
N VAL A 76 3.29 4.26 -2.70
CA VAL A 76 3.31 5.52 -1.91
C VAL A 76 4.40 5.57 -0.84
N GLY A 77 5.36 4.65 -0.87
CA GLY A 77 6.51 4.64 0.04
C GLY A 77 6.23 4.08 1.45
N LEU A 78 5.07 3.47 1.69
CA LEU A 78 4.73 2.83 2.97
C LEU A 78 5.26 1.39 3.01
N ARG A 79 6.59 1.25 3.01
CA ARG A 79 7.26 -0.06 2.85
C ARG A 79 6.91 -1.07 3.94
N ALA A 80 6.86 -0.65 5.21
CA ALA A 80 6.54 -1.53 6.34
C ALA A 80 5.09 -2.07 6.25
N LEU A 81 4.14 -1.20 5.91
CA LEU A 81 2.76 -1.60 5.65
C LEU A 81 2.69 -2.61 4.49
N GLY A 82 3.41 -2.32 3.40
CA GLY A 82 3.44 -3.19 2.23
C GLY A 82 4.04 -4.57 2.51
N SER A 83 5.14 -4.65 3.24
CA SER A 83 5.78 -5.93 3.59
C SER A 83 4.92 -6.77 4.52
N GLN A 84 4.28 -6.15 5.51
CA GLN A 84 3.40 -6.87 6.45
C GLN A 84 2.10 -7.32 5.77
N ALA A 85 1.53 -6.53 4.86
CA ALA A 85 0.40 -6.95 4.04
C ALA A 85 0.74 -8.15 3.16
N ARG A 86 1.95 -8.19 2.56
CA ARG A 86 2.45 -9.37 1.81
C ARG A 86 2.63 -10.61 2.69
N ALA A 87 3.14 -10.45 3.92
CA ALA A 87 3.27 -11.57 4.84
C ALA A 87 1.91 -12.17 5.19
N LEU A 88 0.92 -11.32 5.48
CA LEU A 88 -0.46 -11.75 5.72
C LEU A 88 -1.12 -12.37 4.49
N GLU A 89 -0.83 -11.86 3.28
CA GLU A 89 -1.29 -12.47 2.03
C GLU A 89 -0.79 -13.91 1.89
N ALA A 90 0.50 -14.15 2.16
CA ALA A 90 1.10 -15.48 2.10
C ALA A 90 0.50 -16.44 3.14
N GLU A 91 0.24 -15.95 4.35
CA GLU A 91 -0.44 -16.72 5.40
C GLU A 91 -1.88 -17.06 5.00
N ALA A 92 -2.61 -16.12 4.42
CA ALA A 92 -3.97 -16.36 3.93
C ALA A 92 -4.00 -17.38 2.78
N VAL A 93 -2.99 -17.39 1.90
CA VAL A 93 -2.81 -18.44 0.87
C VAL A 93 -2.63 -19.80 1.53
N ALA A 94 -1.65 -19.93 2.43
CA ALA A 94 -1.35 -21.19 3.10
C ALA A 94 -2.55 -21.71 3.93
N ALA A 95 -3.25 -20.81 4.62
CA ALA A 95 -4.44 -21.15 5.39
C ALA A 95 -5.61 -21.58 4.50
N SER A 96 -5.78 -20.97 3.32
CA SER A 96 -6.83 -21.37 2.37
C SER A 96 -6.58 -22.75 1.76
N GLU A 97 -5.32 -23.15 1.61
CA GLU A 97 -4.94 -24.48 1.07
C GLU A 97 -5.05 -25.59 2.13
N THR A 98 -4.76 -25.27 3.39
CA THR A 98 -4.74 -26.24 4.50
C THR A 98 -6.01 -26.25 5.34
N GLY A 99 -6.84 -25.20 5.25
CA GLY A 99 -7.95 -24.94 6.16
C GLY A 99 -7.53 -24.51 7.57
N LEU A 100 -6.23 -24.33 7.82
CA LEU A 100 -5.68 -24.01 9.14
C LEU A 100 -5.26 -22.55 9.21
N TRP A 101 -5.99 -21.76 9.97
CA TRP A 101 -5.69 -20.35 10.18
C TRP A 101 -4.86 -20.14 11.44
N PRO A 102 -3.79 -19.31 11.40
CA PRO A 102 -3.05 -18.95 12.60
C PRO A 102 -3.93 -18.19 13.60
N ASP A 103 -3.87 -18.55 14.89
CA ASP A 103 -4.66 -17.89 15.94
C ASP A 103 -4.38 -16.37 16.02
N ALA A 104 -3.12 -15.98 15.78
CA ALA A 104 -2.67 -14.58 15.83
C ALA A 104 -2.92 -13.80 14.51
N PHE A 105 -3.60 -14.38 13.52
CA PHE A 105 -3.78 -13.73 12.21
C PHE A 105 -4.53 -12.40 12.33
N LEU A 106 -5.64 -12.38 13.07
CA LEU A 106 -6.47 -11.18 13.26
C LEU A 106 -5.72 -10.09 14.05
N ASP A 107 -4.95 -10.47 15.05
CA ASP A 107 -4.13 -9.53 15.84
C ASP A 107 -3.09 -8.85 14.96
N ARG A 108 -2.40 -9.62 14.10
CA ARG A 108 -1.41 -9.09 13.17
C ARG A 108 -2.02 -8.22 12.07
N LEU A 109 -3.23 -8.57 11.61
CA LEU A 109 -3.98 -7.73 10.69
C LEU A 109 -4.35 -6.38 11.33
N GLY A 110 -4.81 -6.39 12.58
CA GLY A 110 -5.10 -5.18 13.35
C GLY A 110 -3.86 -4.31 13.57
N ALA A 111 -2.70 -4.94 13.80
CA ALA A 111 -1.42 -4.25 13.98
C ALA A 111 -0.95 -3.45 12.75
N LEU A 112 -1.47 -3.73 11.55
CA LEU A 112 -1.15 -2.93 10.35
C LEU A 112 -1.51 -1.44 10.51
N SER A 113 -2.55 -1.13 11.29
CA SER A 113 -2.96 0.25 11.57
C SER A 113 -1.88 1.05 12.33
N GLY A 114 -1.04 0.37 13.12
CA GLY A 114 0.06 0.98 13.87
C GLY A 114 1.25 1.40 12.99
N LEU A 115 1.41 0.78 11.83
CA LEU A 115 2.56 1.00 10.92
C LEU A 115 2.45 2.32 10.13
N ILE A 116 1.34 3.03 10.26
CA ILE A 116 1.07 4.28 9.53
C ILE A 116 1.90 5.45 10.08
N GLY A 117 2.38 5.34 11.33
CA GLY A 117 3.16 6.38 12.02
C GLY A 117 4.68 6.19 11.99
N GLU A 118 5.19 5.06 11.50
CA GLU A 118 6.63 4.83 11.39
C GLU A 118 7.16 5.51 10.12
N SER A 119 7.61 6.76 10.27
CA SER A 119 8.34 7.49 9.24
C SER A 119 9.57 6.68 8.80
N PRO A 120 9.82 6.54 7.48
CA PRO A 120 11.11 6.09 6.98
C PRO A 120 12.10 7.28 7.03
N ASP A 121 12.54 7.64 8.23
CA ASP A 121 13.69 8.52 8.43
C ASP A 121 14.81 7.72 9.08
N CYS A 122 15.68 7.14 8.23
CA CYS A 122 17.11 6.85 8.44
C CYS A 122 17.72 6.51 7.07
#